data_AF-A0A5K0Y2K7-F1
#
_entry.id   AF-A0A5K0Y2K7-F1
#
_cell.length_a   1.000
_cell.length_b   1.000
_cell.length_c   1.000
_cell.angle_alpha   90.00
_cell.angle_beta   90.00
_cell.angle_gamma   90.00
#
_symmetry.space_group_name_H-M   'P 1'
#
loop_
_entity.id
_entity.type
_entity.pdbx_description
1 polymer ?
#
loop_
_entity_poly.entity_id
_entity_poly.type
_entity_poly.pdbx_seq_one_letter_code
_entity_poly.pdbx_strand_id
1 'polypeptide(L)'
;VSLGLAIAWAYAFLLTEAGVYSYKGCDVNTPISNIASAACRKHVPRMKNCRVDTSHALKTSPWFRFPYPLQWGTPVFHWKMALVMCAVSIIASVDS
;
A
#
# COMPACT_ATOMS: atom_id res chain seq x y z
N VAL A 1 -11.17 1.30 16.59
CA VAL A 1 -9.95 1.74 15.89
C VAL A 1 -9.85 1.17 14.48
N SER A 2 -10.00 -0.14 14.29
CA SER A 2 -10.01 -0.81 12.98
C SER A 2 -11.10 -0.32 12.02
N LEU A 3 -12.34 -0.17 12.52
CA LEU A 3 -13.49 0.21 11.68
C LEU A 3 -13.40 1.66 11.16
N GLY A 4 -12.98 2.61 12.01
CA GLY A 4 -12.77 4.00 11.61
C GLY A 4 -11.61 4.17 10.63
N LEU A 5 -10.53 3.39 10.80
CA LEU A 5 -9.41 3.37 9.87
C LEU A 5 -9.86 2.83 8.49
N ALA A 6 -10.64 1.76 8.47
CA ALA A 6 -11.19 1.19 7.24
C ALA A 6 -12.08 2.20 6.49
N ILE A 7 -12.96 2.91 7.21
CA ILE A 7 -13.82 3.95 6.62
C ILE A 7 -12.98 5.10 6.05
N ALA A 8 -11.99 5.59 6.80
CA ALA A 8 -11.11 6.67 6.33
C ALA A 8 -10.33 6.28 5.06
N TRP A 9 -9.83 5.03 5.00
CA TRP A 9 -9.15 4.48 3.83
C TRP A 9 -10.08 4.31 2.64
N ALA A 10 -11.28 3.76 2.84
CA ALA A 10 -12.27 3.60 1.79
C ALA A 10 -12.67 4.97 1.20
N TYR A 11 -12.88 5.97 2.06
CA TYR A 11 -13.20 7.33 1.62
C TYR A 11 -12.03 7.97 0.85
N ALA A 12 -10.80 7.84 1.34
CA ALA A 12 -9.62 8.37 0.66
C ALA A 12 -9.39 7.72 -0.72
N PHE A 13 -9.62 6.41 -0.83
CA PHE A 13 -9.57 5.68 -2.09
C PHE A 13 -10.64 6.18 -3.06
N LEU A 14 -11.90 6.24 -2.64
CA LEU A 14 -13.00 6.74 -3.47
C LEU A 14 -12.74 8.16 -3.98
N LEU A 15 -12.20 9.06 -3.15
CA LEU A 15 -11.85 10.42 -3.58
C LEU A 15 -10.68 10.47 -4.57
N THR A 16 -9.76 9.51 -4.49
CA THR A 16 -8.63 9.39 -5.42
C THR A 16 -9.12 8.92 -6.78
N GLU A 17 -9.92 7.85 -6.82
CA GLU A 17 -10.50 7.29 -8.05
C GLU A 17 -11.49 8.25 -8.72
N ALA A 18 -12.27 9.00 -7.92
CA ALA A 18 -13.16 10.05 -8.43
C ALA A 18 -12.42 11.23 -9.09
N GLY A 19 -11.08 11.25 -9.04
CA GLY A 19 -10.26 12.26 -9.71
C GLY A 19 -10.34 13.65 -9.06
N VAL A 20 -10.87 13.78 -7.84
CA VAL A 20 -10.97 15.06 -7.11
C VAL A 20 -9.60 15.71 -6.91
N TYR A 21 -8.56 14.89 -6.84
CA TYR A 21 -7.16 15.31 -6.70
C TYR A 21 -6.36 15.25 -8.01
N SER A 22 -7.00 14.99 -9.15
CA SER A 22 -6.38 14.93 -10.47
C SER A 22 -6.68 16.22 -11.25
N TYR A 23 -5.68 17.09 -11.39
CA TYR A 23 -5.85 18.36 -12.09
C TYR A 23 -5.23 18.26 -13.49
N LYS A 24 -6.02 18.57 -14.52
CA LYS A 24 -5.57 18.51 -15.91
C LYS A 24 -4.37 19.44 -16.13
N GLY A 25 -3.29 18.91 -16.73
CA GLY A 25 -2.06 19.65 -17.00
C GLY A 25 -1.10 19.78 -15.81
N CYS A 26 -1.30 18.99 -14.75
CA CYS A 26 -0.40 18.92 -13.60
C CYS A 26 0.07 17.49 -13.35
N ASP A 27 1.37 17.31 -13.21
CA ASP A 27 1.97 16.05 -12.79
C ASP A 27 2.73 16.24 -11.46
N VAL A 28 2.55 15.31 -10.52
CA VAL A 28 3.13 15.40 -9.17
C VAL A 28 4.66 15.19 -9.19
N ASN A 29 5.20 14.54 -10.22
CA ASN A 29 6.62 14.28 -10.39
C ASN A 29 7.35 15.44 -11.09
N THR A 30 6.63 16.32 -11.79
CA THR A 30 7.25 17.52 -12.35
C THR A 30 7.67 18.49 -11.25
N PRO A 31 8.95 18.91 -11.18
CA PRO A 31 9.41 19.83 -10.16
C PRO A 31 8.69 21.17 -10.31
N ILE A 32 8.32 21.76 -9.17
CA ILE A 32 7.74 23.11 -9.10
C ILE A 32 8.80 24.10 -9.59
N SER A 33 8.84 24.30 -10.89
CA SER A 33 9.74 25.21 -11.59
C SER A 33 8.92 26.34 -12.22
N ASN A 34 9.60 27.30 -12.83
CA ASN A 34 8.93 28.37 -13.59
C ASN A 34 8.22 27.87 -14.86
N ILE A 35 8.38 26.59 -15.21
CA ILE A 35 7.66 25.90 -16.28
C ILE A 35 6.26 25.43 -15.84
N ALA A 36 6.02 25.23 -14.54
CA ALA A 36 4.72 24.81 -14.03
C ALA A 36 3.76 26.01 -13.92
N SER A 37 2.51 25.83 -14.36
CA SER A 37 1.50 26.90 -14.29
C SER A 37 1.25 27.35 -12.85
N ALA A 38 0.96 28.64 -12.66
CA ALA A 38 0.72 29.22 -11.33
C ALA A 38 -0.43 28.51 -10.58
N ALA A 39 -1.47 28.09 -11.32
CA ALA A 39 -2.55 27.27 -10.79
C ALA A 39 -2.04 25.92 -10.29
N CYS A 40 -1.17 25.25 -11.07
CA CYS A 40 -0.60 23.97 -10.67
C CYS A 40 0.17 24.05 -9.36
N ARG A 41 1.03 25.07 -9.23
CA ARG A 41 1.87 25.30 -8.05
C ARG A 41 1.07 25.34 -6.75
N LYS A 42 -0.17 25.84 -6.79
CA LYS A 42 -1.10 25.87 -5.64
C LYS A 42 -1.66 24.49 -5.28
N HIS A 43 -1.84 23.60 -6.26
CA HIS A 43 -2.48 22.30 -6.08
C HIS A 43 -1.50 21.14 -5.82
N VAL A 44 -0.23 21.25 -6.24
CA VAL A 44 0.82 20.25 -5.96
C VAL A 44 0.88 19.78 -4.49
N PRO A 45 0.88 20.66 -3.46
CA PRO A 45 0.95 20.19 -2.07
C PRO A 45 -0.24 19.31 -1.67
N ARG A 46 -1.43 19.61 -2.20
CA ARG A 46 -2.64 18.81 -1.95
C ARG A 46 -2.57 17.47 -2.65
N MET A 47 -2.10 17.42 -3.90
CA MET A 47 -1.89 16.16 -4.61
C MET A 47 -0.90 15.26 -3.87
N LYS A 48 0.25 15.80 -3.43
CA LYS A 48 1.31 15.04 -2.78
C LYS A 48 0.93 14.45 -1.42
N ASN A 49 0.01 15.11 -0.70
CA ASN A 49 -0.37 14.70 0.65
C ASN A 49 -1.71 13.94 0.72
N CYS A 50 -2.68 14.25 -0.16
CA CYS A 50 -4.03 13.70 -0.07
C CYS A 50 -4.31 12.54 -1.03
N ARG A 51 -3.58 12.45 -2.15
CA ARG A 51 -3.78 11.37 -3.11
C ARG A 51 -3.09 10.11 -2.62
N VAL A 52 -3.86 9.02 -2.48
CA VAL A 52 -3.39 7.76 -1.89
C VAL A 52 -2.14 7.24 -2.59
N ASP A 53 -2.13 7.23 -3.93
CA ASP A 53 -1.03 6.69 -4.75
C ASP A 53 0.29 7.43 -4.58
N THR A 54 0.25 8.76 -4.39
CA THR A 54 1.44 9.62 -4.35
C THR A 54 1.82 10.00 -2.93
N SER A 55 0.93 9.79 -1.96
CA SER A 55 1.18 10.11 -0.56
C SER A 55 2.30 9.23 -0.01
N HIS A 56 3.28 9.86 0.64
CA HIS A 56 4.32 9.11 1.35
C HIS A 56 3.82 8.49 2.65
N ALA A 57 2.55 8.69 3.03
CA ALA A 57 1.97 8.23 4.29
C ALA A 57 2.29 6.76 4.54
N LEU A 58 1.92 5.87 3.62
CA LEU A 58 2.18 4.42 3.72
C LEU A 58 3.66 4.07 3.79
N LYS A 59 4.50 4.75 2.99
CA LYS A 59 5.95 4.46 2.92
C LYS A 59 6.68 4.88 4.20
N THR A 60 6.19 5.93 4.86
CA THR A 60 6.77 6.47 6.10
C THR A 60 6.18 5.88 7.38
N SER A 61 5.10 5.10 7.28
CA SER A 61 4.44 4.47 8.42
C SER A 61 5.30 3.36 9.04
N PRO A 62 5.81 3.51 10.28
CA PRO A 62 6.64 2.48 10.91
C PRO A 62 5.86 1.20 11.27
N TRP A 63 4.53 1.30 11.42
CA TRP A 63 3.68 0.18 11.82
C TRP A 63 3.28 -0.75 10.66
N PHE A 64 3.49 -0.33 9.41
CA PHE A 64 3.09 -1.10 8.23
C PHE A 64 4.30 -1.31 7.33
N ARG A 65 5.01 -2.42 7.56
CA ARG A 65 6.17 -2.82 6.77
C ARG A 65 5.92 -4.18 6.17
N PHE A 66 5.87 -4.25 4.84
CA PHE A 66 5.77 -5.52 4.15
C PHE A 66 7.08 -6.31 4.38
N PRO A 67 7.03 -7.50 4.99
CA PRO A 67 8.23 -8.32 5.14
C PRO A 67 8.75 -8.67 3.74
N TYR A 68 10.08 -8.67 3.56
CA TYR A 68 10.65 -9.06 2.28
C TYR A 68 10.28 -10.52 2.00
N PRO A 69 9.67 -10.85 0.85
CA PRO A 69 9.37 -12.23 0.54
C PRO A 69 10.68 -13.03 0.55
N LEU A 70 10.67 -14.19 1.20
CA LEU A 70 11.85 -15.05 1.43
C LEU A 70 12.87 -14.55 2.47
N GLN A 71 12.52 -13.60 3.34
CA GLN A 71 13.40 -13.19 4.45
C GLN A 71 13.77 -14.35 5.40
N TRP A 72 12.97 -15.42 5.42
CA TRP A 72 13.17 -16.62 6.22
C TRP A 72 13.86 -17.77 5.45
N GLY A 73 14.36 -17.48 4.24
CA GLY A 73 14.94 -18.46 3.33
C GLY A 73 13.94 -19.04 2.33
N THR A 74 14.47 -19.72 1.30
CA THR A 74 13.66 -20.46 0.32
C THR A 74 13.21 -21.79 0.93
N PRO A 75 11.91 -22.14 0.89
CA PRO A 75 11.45 -23.42 1.42
C PRO A 75 12.05 -24.57 0.61
N VAL A 76 12.72 -25.50 1.29
CA VAL A 76 13.30 -26.70 0.67
C VAL A 76 12.30 -27.85 0.79
N PHE A 77 11.79 -28.33 -0.33
CA PHE A 77 10.80 -29.41 -0.36
C PHE A 77 11.45 -30.75 -0.72
N HIS A 78 11.53 -31.63 0.27
CA HIS A 78 11.85 -33.04 0.07
C HIS A 78 10.58 -33.89 0.22
N TRP A 79 10.49 -35.01 -0.49
CA TRP A 79 9.32 -35.90 -0.45
C TRP A 79 8.98 -36.36 0.98
N LYS A 80 10.00 -36.63 1.82
CA LYS A 80 9.82 -37.00 3.23
C LYS A 80 9.15 -35.88 4.02
N MET A 81 9.55 -34.63 3.80
CA MET A 81 9.01 -33.46 4.50
C MET A 81 7.58 -33.18 4.05
N ALA A 82 7.24 -33.42 2.77
CA ALA A 82 5.87 -33.27 2.29
C ALA A 82 4.89 -34.20 3.04
N LEU A 83 5.26 -35.48 3.23
CA LEU A 83 4.44 -36.42 3.99
C LEU A 83 4.27 -36.01 5.46
N VAL A 84 5.33 -35.51 6.10
CA VAL A 84 5.27 -35.00 7.48
C VAL A 84 4.33 -33.79 7.57
N MET A 85 4.43 -32.84 6.62
CA MET A 85 3.54 -31.67 6.59
C MET A 85 2.07 -32.06 6.38
N CYS A 86 1.78 -33.06 5.54
CA CYS A 86 0.43 -33.57 5.38
C CYS A 86 -0.13 -34.14 6.71
N ALA A 87 0.65 -34.96 7.42
CA ALA A 87 0.23 -35.50 8.70
C ALA A 87 0.01 -34.40 9.75
N VAL A 88 0.93 -33.44 9.85
CA VAL A 88 0.83 -32.30 10.76
C VAL A 88 -0.40 -31.45 10.45
N SER A 89 -0.73 -31.22 9.17
CA SER A 89 -1.94 -30.46 8.82
C SER A 89 -3.23 -31.14 9.26
N ILE A 90 -3.29 -32.48 9.23
CA ILE A 90 -4.46 -33.23 9.69
C ILE A 90 -4.60 -33.08 11.20
N ILE A 91 -3.50 -33.24 11.94
CA ILE A 91 -3.48 -33.09 13.41
C ILE A 91 -3.90 -31.67 13.80
N ALA A 92 -3.32 -30.64 13.17
CA ALA A 92 -3.66 -29.24 13.42
C ALA A 92 -5.13 -28.92 13.09
N SER A 93 -5.72 -29.58 12.09
CA SER A 93 -7.14 -29.39 11.74
C SER A 93 -8.09 -30.05 12.74
N VAL A 94 -7.63 -31.06 13.48
CA VAL A 94 -8.42 -31.69 14.56
C VAL A 94 -8.27 -30.91 15.87
N ASP A 95 -7.13 -30.25 16.06
CA ASP A 95 -6.82 -29.44 17.25
C ASP A 95 -7.40 -28.01 17.18
N SER A 96 -7.70 -27.51 15.97
CA SER A 96 -8.29 -26.18 15.70
C SER A 96 -9.77 -26.10 16.01
#